data_AF-A0A7E6FSH2-F1
#
_entry.id   AF-A0A7E6FSH2-F1
#
_cell.length_a   1.000
_cell.length_b   1.000
_cell.length_c   1.000
_cell.angle_alpha   90.00
_cell.angle_beta   90.00
_cell.angle_gamma   90.00
#
_symmetry.space_group_name_H-M   'P 1'
#
loop_
_entity.id
_entity.type
_entity.pdbx_description
1 polymer ?
#
loop_
_entity_poly.entity_id
_entity_poly.type
_entity_poly.pdbx_seq_one_letter_code
_entity_poly.pdbx_strand_id
1 'polypeptide(L)'
;MHRSLYNKEIRDFDCNCSSYILLSGNGTSWQKVFEMTPNSFMKSPIYLYWDNLPIEKVKFQLSGTYPLTFIFNGRGTTSTSWFHQANAISNSLGAHSLSTTYTFNNNFSYPDFYITSTEARIQAKRLSGIDEKYDIYFKKDGSK
;
A
#
# COMPACT_ATOMS: atom_id res chain seq x y z
N MET A 1 15.80 32.13 -27.47
CA MET A 1 15.85 30.66 -27.28
C MET A 1 15.31 30.33 -25.90
N HIS A 2 14.01 29.97 -25.80
CA HIS A 2 13.42 29.52 -24.55
C HIS A 2 13.83 28.07 -24.27
N ARG A 3 14.77 27.87 -23.34
CA ARG A 3 14.97 26.56 -22.71
C ARG A 3 13.79 26.33 -21.76
N SER A 4 12.87 25.45 -22.16
CA SER A 4 11.89 24.88 -21.24
C SER A 4 12.63 24.11 -20.15
N LEU A 5 12.67 24.66 -18.94
CA LEU A 5 13.21 24.06 -17.72
C LEU A 5 12.10 23.40 -16.89
N TYR A 6 11.21 22.64 -17.53
CA TYR A 6 10.21 21.86 -16.82
C TYR A 6 10.23 20.40 -17.27
N ASN A 7 11.29 19.70 -16.87
CA ASN A 7 11.23 18.27 -16.56
C ASN A 7 11.73 18.10 -15.12
N LYS A 8 11.01 18.70 -14.17
CA LYS A 8 11.16 18.36 -12.76
C LYS A 8 10.36 17.07 -12.59
N GLU A 9 11.04 15.92 -12.50
CA GLU A 9 10.43 14.74 -11.90
C GLU A 9 9.79 15.19 -10.59
N ILE A 10 8.47 15.04 -10.48
CA ILE A 10 7.75 15.39 -9.26
C ILE A 10 8.17 14.37 -8.21
N ARG A 11 9.20 14.71 -7.41
CA ARG A 11 9.64 13.97 -6.22
C ARG A 11 8.86 14.37 -4.96
N ASP A 12 7.80 15.15 -5.11
CA ASP A 12 7.06 15.79 -4.02
C ASP A 12 5.77 15.03 -3.68
N PHE A 13 5.86 13.72 -3.43
CA PHE A 13 4.77 12.99 -2.79
C PHE A 13 5.28 12.47 -1.44
N ASP A 14 5.10 13.28 -0.39
CA ASP A 14 5.07 12.81 1.00
C ASP A 14 3.84 11.90 1.16
N CYS A 15 3.94 10.71 0.57
CA CYS A 15 2.93 9.68 0.67
C CYS A 15 3.27 8.78 1.84
N ASN A 16 2.33 8.62 2.78
CA ASN A 16 2.41 7.55 3.76
C ASN A 16 1.59 6.37 3.27
N CYS A 17 2.05 5.17 3.60
CA CYS A 17 1.36 3.93 3.32
C CYS A 17 0.92 3.33 4.65
N SER A 18 -0.33 2.89 4.76
CA SER A 18 -0.85 2.29 5.98
C SER A 18 -1.73 1.08 5.67
N SER A 19 -1.73 0.11 6.57
CA SER A 19 -2.66 -1.02 6.54
C SER A 19 -3.53 -1.05 7.79
N TYR A 20 -4.77 -1.45 7.61
CA TYR A 20 -5.77 -1.60 8.66
C TYR A 20 -6.52 -2.91 8.50
N ILE A 21 -6.98 -3.49 9.60
CA ILE A 21 -7.85 -4.66 9.60
C ILE A 21 -9.23 -4.30 10.15
N LEU A 22 -10.25 -4.96 9.63
CA LEU A 22 -11.59 -4.97 10.18
C LEU A 22 -11.85 -6.36 10.77
N LEU A 23 -12.18 -6.43 12.06
CA LEU A 23 -12.49 -7.69 12.75
C LEU A 23 -13.99 -7.98 12.65
N SER A 24 -14.35 -9.24 12.45
CA SER A 24 -15.76 -9.67 12.43
C SER A 24 -16.41 -9.43 13.78
N GLY A 25 -17.63 -8.90 13.79
CA GLY A 25 -18.37 -8.61 15.02
C GLY A 25 -18.00 -7.28 15.70
N ASN A 26 -16.92 -6.61 15.26
CA ASN A 26 -16.52 -5.29 15.75
C ASN A 26 -16.92 -4.24 14.69
N GLY A 27 -18.16 -3.77 14.77
CA GLY A 27 -18.81 -2.90 13.78
C GLY A 27 -17.92 -1.75 13.31
N THR A 28 -17.74 -1.65 11.98
CA THR A 28 -17.09 -0.58 11.19
C THR A 28 -15.72 -0.05 11.63
N SER A 29 -15.13 -0.55 12.72
CA SER A 29 -13.91 -0.01 13.32
C SER A 29 -12.65 -0.65 12.73
N TRP A 30 -11.89 0.16 12.01
CA TRP A 30 -10.62 -0.25 11.40
C TRP A 30 -9.47 -0.09 12.38
N GLN A 31 -8.70 -1.16 12.60
CA GLN A 31 -7.53 -1.19 13.47
C GLN A 31 -6.26 -1.10 12.64
N LYS A 32 -5.40 -0.09 12.88
CA LYS A 32 -4.14 0.07 12.14
C LYS A 32 -3.17 -1.08 12.46
N VAL A 33 -2.66 -1.74 11.43
CA VAL A 33 -1.67 -2.83 11.53
C VAL A 33 -0.25 -2.30 11.32
N PHE A 34 -0.04 -1.47 10.30
CA PHE A 34 1.25 -0.84 10.08
C PHE A 34 1.09 0.52 9.42
N GLU A 35 2.16 1.30 9.52
CA GLU A 35 2.35 2.57 8.83
C GLU A 35 3.79 2.68 8.35
N MET A 36 3.95 3.02 7.09
CA MET A 36 5.20 3.33 6.44
C MET A 36 5.17 4.82 6.07
N THR A 37 6.16 5.54 6.55
CA THR A 37 6.46 6.92 6.16
C THR A 37 7.84 6.95 5.49
N PRO A 38 8.25 8.04 4.83
CA PRO A 38 9.59 8.14 4.25
C PRO A 38 10.74 7.86 5.23
N ASN A 39 10.49 8.05 6.54
CA ASN A 39 11.50 7.96 7.59
C ASN A 39 11.26 6.84 8.61
N SER A 40 10.19 6.05 8.48
CA SER A 40 9.87 5.02 9.48
C SER A 40 8.94 3.94 8.96
N PHE A 41 9.05 2.76 9.57
CA PHE A 41 8.08 1.68 9.40
C PHE A 41 7.64 1.16 10.77
N MET A 42 6.42 1.49 11.16
CA MET A 42 5.85 1.11 12.45
C MET A 42 4.85 -0.03 12.26
N LYS A 43 4.98 -1.08 13.08
CA LYS A 43 4.05 -2.20 13.13
C LYS A 43 3.35 -2.24 14.48
N SER A 44 2.03 -2.30 14.47
CA SER A 44 1.21 -2.55 15.65
C SER A 44 1.35 -4.02 16.06
N PRO A 45 1.56 -4.37 17.35
CA PRO A 45 1.68 -5.75 17.82
C PRO A 45 0.55 -6.70 17.38
N ILE A 46 -0.60 -6.15 16.97
CA ILE A 46 -1.72 -6.89 16.40
C ILE A 46 -1.30 -7.84 15.26
N TYR A 47 -0.26 -7.50 14.48
CA TYR A 47 0.22 -8.35 13.38
C TYR A 47 0.74 -9.72 13.86
N LEU A 48 1.22 -9.81 15.11
CA LEU A 48 1.71 -11.05 15.71
C LEU A 48 0.59 -12.06 15.98
N TYR A 49 -0.65 -11.58 16.06
CA TYR A 49 -1.82 -12.39 16.37
C TYR A 49 -2.69 -12.64 15.14
N TRP A 50 -2.21 -12.29 13.94
CA TRP A 50 -3.00 -12.31 12.70
C TRP A 50 -3.80 -13.60 12.51
N ASP A 51 -3.15 -14.75 12.66
CA ASP A 51 -3.76 -16.06 12.40
C ASP A 51 -4.88 -16.42 13.40
N ASN A 52 -4.92 -15.76 14.56
CA ASN A 52 -5.93 -15.95 15.59
C ASN A 52 -7.04 -14.88 15.58
N LEU A 53 -6.87 -13.83 14.77
CA LEU A 53 -7.83 -12.74 14.69
C LEU A 53 -8.93 -13.08 13.69
N PRO A 54 -10.20 -12.78 14.01
CA PRO A 54 -11.30 -13.01 13.09
C PRO A 54 -11.36 -11.87 12.05
N ILE A 55 -10.33 -11.75 11.21
CA ILE A 55 -10.18 -10.65 10.24
C ILE A 55 -11.17 -10.84 9.09
N GLU A 56 -12.03 -9.86 8.87
CA GLU A 56 -12.97 -9.85 7.76
C GLU A 56 -12.36 -9.20 6.51
N LYS A 57 -11.77 -8.02 6.67
CA LYS A 57 -11.19 -7.24 5.57
C LYS A 57 -9.88 -6.61 5.98
N VAL A 58 -9.02 -6.39 4.99
CA VAL A 58 -7.80 -5.60 5.13
C VAL A 58 -7.90 -4.40 4.22
N LYS A 59 -7.57 -3.21 4.73
CA LYS A 59 -7.53 -1.96 4.00
C LYS A 59 -6.08 -1.52 3.87
N PHE A 60 -5.59 -1.41 2.65
CA PHE A 60 -4.32 -0.76 2.34
C PHE A 60 -4.59 0.65 1.81
N GLN A 61 -3.95 1.64 2.40
CA GLN A 61 -4.22 3.05 2.13
C GLN A 61 -2.90 3.76 1.83
N LEU A 62 -2.89 4.52 0.74
CA LEU A 62 -1.87 5.53 0.46
C LEU A 62 -2.50 6.87 0.80
N SER A 63 -1.95 7.55 1.79
CA SER A 63 -2.32 8.91 2.14
C SER A 63 -1.34 9.89 1.52
N GLY A 64 -1.85 10.95 0.91
CA GLY A 64 -1.10 11.99 0.22
C GLY A 64 -2.09 12.92 -0.47
N THR A 65 -1.66 13.65 -1.49
CA THR A 65 -2.54 14.56 -2.25
C THR A 65 -3.72 13.84 -2.91
N TYR A 66 -3.53 12.59 -3.35
CA TYR A 66 -4.58 11.74 -3.91
C TYR A 66 -4.66 10.45 -3.10
N PRO A 67 -5.51 10.40 -2.05
CA PRO A 67 -5.58 9.22 -1.22
C PRO A 67 -6.16 8.05 -1.99
N LEU A 68 -5.45 6.93 -2.00
CA LEU A 68 -5.89 5.70 -2.66
C LEU A 68 -6.17 4.65 -1.60
N THR A 69 -7.28 3.93 -1.77
CA THR A 69 -7.69 2.86 -0.87
C THR A 69 -7.88 1.57 -1.65
N PHE A 70 -7.37 0.49 -1.08
CA PHE A 70 -7.49 -0.87 -1.60
C PHE A 70 -8.06 -1.74 -0.48
N ILE A 71 -9.16 -2.44 -0.77
CA ILE A 71 -9.82 -3.33 0.18
C ILE A 71 -9.62 -4.75 -0.28
N PHE A 72 -9.17 -5.60 0.64
CA PHE A 72 -8.93 -7.02 0.44
C PHE A 72 -9.78 -7.85 1.39
N ASN A 73 -10.10 -9.08 0.98
CA ASN A 73 -10.61 -10.11 1.84
C ASN A 73 -9.50 -10.55 2.80
N GLY A 74 -9.76 -10.45 4.10
CA GLY A 74 -8.80 -10.84 5.14
C GLY A 74 -9.02 -12.26 5.69
N ARG A 75 -10.16 -12.90 5.36
CA ARG A 75 -10.53 -14.19 5.95
C ARG A 75 -9.61 -15.30 5.46
N GLY A 76 -9.06 -16.07 6.40
CA GLY A 76 -8.17 -17.19 6.10
C GLY A 76 -6.82 -16.78 5.49
N THR A 77 -6.48 -15.49 5.55
CA THR A 77 -5.19 -14.97 5.11
C THR A 77 -4.19 -14.93 6.27
N THR A 78 -2.91 -14.92 5.95
CA THR A 78 -1.81 -14.65 6.88
C THR A 78 -1.39 -13.19 6.81
N SER A 79 -0.54 -12.74 7.73
CA SER A 79 0.00 -11.37 7.76
C SER A 79 0.72 -10.95 6.47
N THR A 80 1.10 -11.90 5.63
CA THR A 80 1.82 -11.68 4.37
C THR A 80 1.00 -12.02 3.12
N SER A 81 -0.02 -12.88 3.19
CA SER A 81 -0.74 -13.36 1.98
C SER A 81 -1.99 -12.56 1.60
N TRP A 82 -2.48 -11.68 2.47
CA TRP A 82 -3.68 -10.87 2.19
C TRP A 82 -3.50 -9.90 1.00
N PHE A 83 -2.26 -9.44 0.74
CA PHE A 83 -1.94 -8.50 -0.33
C PHE A 83 -1.76 -9.21 -1.68
N HIS A 84 -2.85 -9.75 -2.22
CA HIS A 84 -2.85 -10.52 -3.45
C HIS A 84 -4.11 -10.23 -4.29
N GLN A 85 -4.01 -10.39 -5.61
CA GLN A 85 -5.12 -10.10 -6.54
C GLN A 85 -6.37 -10.93 -6.24
N ALA A 86 -6.20 -12.22 -5.91
CA ALA A 86 -7.32 -13.09 -5.55
C ALA A 86 -8.10 -12.63 -4.31
N ASN A 87 -7.48 -11.80 -3.47
CA ASN A 87 -8.10 -11.24 -2.28
C ASN A 87 -8.64 -9.82 -2.50
N ALA A 88 -8.35 -9.16 -3.62
CA ALA A 88 -8.80 -7.79 -3.87
C ALA A 88 -10.33 -7.74 -4.05
N ILE A 89 -10.99 -6.90 -3.25
CA ILE A 89 -12.44 -6.64 -3.30
C ILE A 89 -12.72 -5.35 -4.07
N SER A 90 -11.97 -4.29 -3.76
CA SER A 90 -12.12 -2.99 -4.43
C SER A 90 -10.84 -2.17 -4.36
N ASN A 91 -10.71 -1.22 -5.28
CA ASN A 91 -9.58 -0.29 -5.31
C ASN A 91 -10.01 1.08 -5.87
N SER A 92 -9.32 2.12 -5.45
CA SER A 92 -9.57 3.51 -5.89
C SER A 92 -8.96 3.86 -7.25
N LEU A 93 -8.35 2.91 -7.98
CA LEU A 93 -7.75 3.17 -9.29
C LEU A 93 -8.76 3.25 -10.44
N GLY A 94 -10.04 2.94 -10.20
CA GLY A 94 -11.14 3.09 -11.17
C GLY A 94 -11.82 1.78 -11.57
N ALA A 95 -12.91 1.90 -12.35
CA ALA A 95 -13.79 0.79 -12.74
C ALA A 95 -13.15 -0.22 -13.72
N HIS A 96 -12.03 0.13 -14.37
CA HIS A 96 -11.32 -0.71 -15.33
C HIS A 96 -10.16 -1.52 -14.71
N SER A 97 -10.09 -1.62 -13.38
CA SER A 97 -8.99 -2.24 -12.62
C SER A 97 -8.92 -3.78 -12.68
N LEU A 98 -9.47 -4.41 -13.74
CA LEU A 98 -9.54 -5.86 -13.91
C LEU A 98 -8.15 -6.53 -14.07
N SER A 99 -7.10 -5.75 -14.33
CA SER A 99 -5.73 -6.25 -14.48
C SER A 99 -4.74 -5.64 -13.47
N THR A 100 -5.21 -5.31 -12.26
CA THR A 100 -4.30 -4.83 -11.21
C THR A 100 -3.58 -6.01 -10.55
N THR A 101 -2.25 -5.98 -10.60
CA THR A 101 -1.38 -6.94 -9.90
C THR A 101 -0.94 -6.35 -8.56
N TYR A 102 -0.95 -7.18 -7.53
CA TYR A 102 -0.50 -6.84 -6.18
C TYR A 102 0.60 -7.81 -5.77
N THR A 103 1.77 -7.27 -5.43
CA THR A 103 2.92 -8.05 -5.01
C THR A 103 3.43 -7.54 -3.68
N PHE A 104 3.67 -8.46 -2.74
CA PHE A 104 4.38 -8.20 -1.51
C PHE A 104 5.50 -9.21 -1.37
N ASN A 105 6.69 -8.76 -0.98
CA ASN A 105 7.85 -9.63 -0.82
C ASN A 105 7.81 -10.51 0.45
N ASN A 106 6.72 -10.48 1.21
CA ASN A 106 6.49 -11.26 2.43
C ASN A 106 7.54 -11.02 3.53
N ASN A 107 8.27 -9.90 3.48
CA ASN A 107 9.34 -9.61 4.44
C ASN A 107 9.11 -8.25 5.10
N PHE A 108 8.54 -8.27 6.31
CA PHE A 108 8.30 -7.06 7.09
C PHE A 108 9.56 -6.40 7.68
N SER A 109 10.74 -6.99 7.56
CA SER A 109 12.01 -6.33 7.91
C SER A 109 12.54 -5.47 6.75
N TYR A 110 12.11 -5.79 5.53
CA TYR A 110 12.45 -5.09 4.30
C TYR A 110 11.21 -5.00 3.41
N PRO A 111 10.13 -4.35 3.86
CA PRO A 111 8.85 -4.40 3.16
C PRO A 111 8.98 -3.80 1.76
N ASP A 112 8.40 -4.48 0.78
CA ASP A 112 8.24 -3.98 -0.59
C ASP A 112 6.83 -4.35 -1.08
N PHE A 113 5.96 -3.35 -1.10
CA PHE A 113 4.60 -3.43 -1.63
C PHE A 113 4.58 -2.81 -3.01
N TYR A 114 4.06 -3.57 -3.97
CA TYR A 114 4.01 -3.16 -5.37
C TYR A 114 2.61 -3.36 -5.93
N ILE A 115 2.05 -2.32 -6.54
CA ILE A 115 0.76 -2.36 -7.23
C ILE A 115 0.98 -1.86 -8.65
N THR A 116 0.56 -2.64 -9.63
CA THR A 116 0.61 -2.24 -11.03
C THR A 116 -0.72 -2.46 -11.71
N SER A 117 -1.13 -1.47 -12.49
CA SER A 117 -2.24 -1.56 -13.43
C SER A 117 -1.78 -1.00 -14.78
N THR A 118 -2.68 -0.99 -15.75
CA THR A 118 -2.45 -0.33 -17.05
C THR A 118 -2.30 1.19 -16.93
N GLU A 119 -2.80 1.80 -15.87
CA GLU A 119 -2.89 3.25 -15.70
C GLU A 119 -1.95 3.79 -14.63
N ALA A 120 -1.45 2.95 -13.73
CA ALA A 120 -0.65 3.39 -12.61
C ALA A 120 0.32 2.32 -12.09
N ARG A 121 1.40 2.79 -11.49
CA ARG A 121 2.35 2.01 -10.72
C ARG A 121 2.54 2.64 -9.36
N ILE A 122 2.50 1.83 -8.33
CA ILE A 122 2.68 2.23 -6.96
C ILE A 122 3.72 1.31 -6.35
N GLN A 123 4.69 1.88 -5.67
CA GLN A 123 5.62 1.12 -4.86
C GLN A 123 5.80 1.79 -3.50
N ALA A 124 5.81 0.98 -2.44
CA ALA A 124 6.21 1.37 -1.11
C ALA A 124 7.28 0.38 -0.64
N LYS A 125 8.55 0.81 -0.63
CA LYS A 125 9.70 -0.06 -0.33
C LYS A 125 10.69 0.58 0.61
N ARG A 126 11.44 -0.26 1.33
CA ARG A 126 12.66 0.18 2.02
C ARG A 126 13.78 0.48 1.00
N LEU A 127 14.49 1.59 1.19
CA LEU A 127 15.69 1.92 0.43
C LEU A 127 16.90 1.17 0.99
N SER A 128 17.81 0.76 0.09
CA SER A 128 19.09 0.18 0.48
C SER A 128 20.00 1.26 1.07
N GLY A 129 20.45 1.10 2.32
CA GLY A 129 21.32 2.06 2.99
C GLY A 129 21.45 1.78 4.49
N ILE A 130 22.32 2.56 5.16
CA ILE A 130 22.53 2.50 6.61
C ILE A 130 21.33 3.10 7.35
N ASP A 131 20.69 4.12 6.78
CA ASP A 131 19.51 4.77 7.34
C ASP A 131 18.22 4.05 6.93
N GLU A 132 17.29 3.88 7.87
CA GLU A 132 15.94 3.36 7.59
C GLU A 132 15.09 4.39 6.84
N LYS A 133 15.28 4.44 5.51
CA LYS A 133 14.47 5.26 4.61
C LYS A 133 13.56 4.40 3.77
N TYR A 134 12.40 4.96 3.43
CA TYR A 134 11.41 4.31 2.61
C TYR A 134 11.05 5.21 1.44
N ASP A 135 10.86 4.59 0.28
CA ASP A 135 10.43 5.25 -0.94
C ASP A 135 9.00 4.82 -1.23
N ILE A 136 8.10 5.80 -1.24
CA ILE A 136 6.68 5.60 -1.47
C ILE A 136 6.31 6.51 -2.63
N TYR A 137 6.13 5.94 -3.81
CA TYR A 137 5.82 6.72 -5.00
C TYR A 137 4.60 6.17 -5.73
N PHE A 138 3.85 7.11 -6.31
CA PHE A 138 2.74 6.87 -7.22
C PHE A 138 3.11 7.45 -8.58
N LYS A 139 3.09 6.62 -9.62
CA LYS A 139 3.29 7.04 -11.01
C LYS A 139 2.06 6.69 -11.82
N LYS A 140 1.41 7.69 -12.41
CA LYS A 140 0.34 7.48 -13.38
C LYS A 140 0.95 7.25 -14.76
N ASP A 141 0.77 6.07 -15.32
CA ASP A 141 1.19 5.77 -16.69
C ASP A 141 0.12 6.36 -17.63
N GLY A 142 0.35 7.57 -18.15
CA GLY A 142 -0.61 8.26 -19.03
C GLY A 142 -0.42 9.75 -19.27
N SER A 143 0.50 10.43 -18.58
CA SER A 143 0.85 11.82 -18.90
C SER A 143 1.89 11.87 -20.03
N LYS A 144 1.40 11.92 -21.27
CA LYS A 144 2.13 12.57 -22.37
C LYS A 144 2.00 14.08 -22.23
#